data_AF-A0A7S0THW5-F1
#
_entry.id   AF-A0A7S0THW5-F1
#
_cell.length_a   1.000
_cell.length_b   1.000
_cell.length_c   1.000
_cell.angle_alpha   90.00
_cell.angle_beta   90.00
_cell.angle_gamma   90.00
#
_symmetry.space_group_name_H-M   'P 1'
#
loop_
_entity.id
_entity.type
_entity.pdbx_description
1 polymer ?
#
loop_
_entity_poly.entity_id
_entity_poly.type
_entity_poly.pdbx_seq_one_letter_code
_entity_poly.pdbx_strand_id
1 'polypeptide(L)'
;KIEQYFLSRDPSFVCRDSMDPITTTQACFDSLLIPLDHQSRKPSDTYYIDEHRLLRTHTSCHQTELLTSGLKKFLCTGDVYRRDEIDASHYPAFHQMEGVKLIDRCTGMSDRGEWVDICIQELKDDLEGMVDHVFGKVEKRWVEAYFPFTEPSLELEILFEGEWLEVLGCGVMQQRILEDSGLGDMHGWAFGLGLERLA
;
A
#
# COMPACT_ATOMS: atom_id res chain seq x y z
N LYS A 1 -3.01 16.81 -2.66
CA LYS A 1 -3.83 16.30 -3.79
C LYS A 1 -4.40 14.91 -3.51
N ILE A 2 -3.58 13.89 -3.24
CA ILE A 2 -4.07 12.52 -3.03
C ILE A 2 -4.97 12.42 -1.78
N GLU A 3 -4.54 12.91 -0.62
CA GLU A 3 -5.38 12.94 0.59
C GLU A 3 -6.70 13.70 0.37
N GLN A 4 -6.63 14.85 -0.31
CA GLN A 4 -7.80 15.65 -0.65
C GLN A 4 -8.79 14.86 -1.54
N TYR A 5 -8.29 14.10 -2.51
CA TYR A 5 -9.12 13.25 -3.37
C TYR A 5 -9.89 12.23 -2.52
N PHE A 6 -9.18 11.42 -1.72
CA PHE A 6 -9.82 10.38 -0.91
C PHE A 6 -10.78 10.97 0.13
N LEU A 7 -10.39 12.03 0.84
CA LEU A 7 -11.24 12.69 1.83
C LEU A 7 -12.49 13.33 1.19
N SER A 8 -12.39 13.83 -0.05
CA SER A 8 -13.55 14.40 -0.76
C SER A 8 -14.56 13.34 -1.20
N ARG A 9 -14.08 12.11 -1.46
CA ARG A 9 -14.90 10.98 -1.91
C ARG A 9 -15.48 10.21 -0.74
N ASP A 10 -14.70 10.05 0.32
CA ASP A 10 -15.11 9.38 1.56
C ASP A 10 -14.43 10.06 2.76
N PRO A 11 -15.14 10.94 3.50
CA PRO A 11 -14.57 11.66 4.64
C PRO A 11 -14.28 10.77 5.85
N SER A 12 -14.58 9.46 5.80
CA SER A 12 -14.23 8.51 6.85
C SER A 12 -12.79 8.01 6.77
N PHE A 13 -12.04 8.34 5.72
CA PHE A 13 -10.60 8.10 5.69
C PHE A 13 -9.88 8.90 6.78
N VAL A 14 -8.95 8.24 7.46
CA VAL A 14 -8.08 8.87 8.46
C VAL A 14 -6.66 9.00 7.90
N CYS A 15 -6.12 10.22 7.86
CA CYS A 15 -4.73 10.45 7.45
C CYS A 15 -3.78 10.31 8.65
N ARG A 16 -2.63 9.67 8.42
CA ARG A 16 -1.54 9.46 9.37
C ARG A 16 -0.22 9.80 8.69
N ASP A 17 0.39 10.90 9.10
CA ASP A 17 1.62 11.45 8.51
C ASP A 17 2.77 11.60 9.51
N SER A 18 2.55 11.16 10.76
CA SER A 18 3.48 11.36 11.88
C SER A 18 3.85 10.06 12.60
N MET A 19 3.78 8.92 11.90
CA MET A 19 4.17 7.62 12.46
C MET A 19 5.70 7.56 12.64
N ASP A 20 6.19 6.89 13.69
CA ASP A 20 7.63 6.74 13.96
C ASP A 20 8.32 6.00 12.80
N PRO A 21 9.39 6.55 12.18
CA PRO A 21 10.13 5.86 11.13
C PRO A 21 10.89 4.62 11.63
N ILE A 22 11.16 4.50 12.93
CA ILE A 22 11.74 3.30 13.55
C ILE A 22 10.62 2.31 13.82
N THR A 23 10.63 1.19 13.11
CA THR A 23 9.65 0.10 13.27
C THR A 23 10.34 -1.20 13.66
N THR A 24 9.55 -2.26 13.82
CA THR A 24 10.05 -3.60 14.12
C THR A 24 10.21 -4.43 12.85
N THR A 25 11.13 -5.40 12.88
CA THR A 25 11.28 -6.41 11.82
C THR A 25 9.95 -7.16 11.58
N GLN A 26 9.19 -7.42 12.65
CA GLN A 26 7.89 -8.07 12.57
C GLN A 26 6.89 -7.22 11.78
N ALA A 27 6.71 -5.97 12.18
CA ALA A 27 5.72 -5.08 11.54
C ALA A 27 6.10 -4.77 10.09
N CYS A 28 7.40 -4.58 9.81
CA CYS A 28 7.87 -4.28 8.46
C CYS A 28 7.82 -5.47 7.50
N PHE A 29 7.84 -6.71 8.01
CA PHE A 29 7.93 -7.88 7.13
C PHE A 29 7.02 -9.04 7.50
N ASP A 30 7.11 -9.56 8.73
CA ASP A 30 6.40 -10.79 9.15
C ASP A 30 4.88 -10.60 9.08
N SER A 31 4.38 -9.48 9.61
CA SER A 31 2.96 -9.11 9.60
C SER A 31 2.40 -8.88 8.20
N LEU A 32 3.27 -8.68 7.21
CA LEU A 32 2.93 -8.49 5.80
C LEU A 32 3.24 -9.75 4.96
N LEU A 33 3.48 -10.89 5.62
CA LEU A 33 3.74 -12.18 4.99
C LEU A 33 4.97 -12.19 4.07
N ILE A 34 5.88 -11.22 4.22
CA ILE A 34 7.11 -11.16 3.43
C ILE A 34 8.00 -12.34 3.86
N PRO A 35 8.48 -13.22 2.98
CA PRO A 35 9.28 -14.39 3.39
C PRO A 35 10.59 -14.02 4.10
N LEU A 36 11.08 -14.90 4.99
CA LEU A 36 12.33 -14.68 5.75
C LEU A 36 13.57 -14.53 4.85
N ASP A 37 13.56 -15.17 3.69
CA ASP A 37 14.63 -15.16 2.69
C ASP A 37 14.43 -14.10 1.59
N HIS A 38 13.42 -13.24 1.73
CA HIS A 38 13.12 -12.19 0.77
C HIS A 38 14.25 -11.15 0.66
N GLN A 39 14.54 -10.68 -0.56
CA GLN A 39 15.61 -9.72 -0.86
C GLN A 39 15.53 -8.47 0.02
N SER A 40 14.32 -7.91 0.22
CA SER A 40 14.12 -6.71 1.04
C SER A 40 14.53 -6.86 2.51
N ARG A 41 14.66 -8.09 3.03
CA ARG A 41 15.14 -8.34 4.40
C ARG A 41 16.66 -8.34 4.52
N LYS A 42 17.40 -8.27 3.41
CA LYS A 42 18.86 -8.32 3.46
C LYS A 42 19.42 -7.01 4.06
N PRO A 43 20.48 -7.07 4.88
CA PRO A 43 21.17 -5.88 5.36
C PRO A 43 21.77 -5.00 4.25
N SER A 44 21.92 -5.55 3.03
CA SER A 44 22.29 -4.79 1.83
C SER A 44 21.21 -3.84 1.36
N ASP A 45 19.94 -4.12 1.65
CA ASP A 45 18.77 -3.41 1.13
C ASP A 45 18.04 -2.62 2.24
N THR A 46 18.23 -3.00 3.52
CA THR A 46 17.52 -2.44 4.68
C THR A 46 18.46 -1.87 5.76
N TYR A 47 18.06 -0.74 6.36
CA TYR A 47 18.76 -0.11 7.48
C TYR A 47 18.31 -0.68 8.83
N TYR A 48 18.94 -1.78 9.26
CA TYR A 48 18.74 -2.34 10.60
C TYR A 48 19.45 -1.50 11.69
N ILE A 49 18.74 -1.28 12.81
CA ILE A 49 19.28 -0.69 14.04
C ILE A 49 19.79 -1.80 14.95
N ASP A 50 19.02 -2.89 15.07
CA ASP A 50 19.36 -4.12 15.75
C ASP A 50 18.57 -5.30 15.14
N GLU A 51 18.57 -6.46 15.79
CA GLU A 51 17.86 -7.67 15.32
C GLU A 51 16.34 -7.48 15.19
N HIS A 52 15.76 -6.57 15.99
CA HIS A 52 14.32 -6.40 16.09
C HIS A 52 13.82 -5.07 15.53
N ARG A 53 14.71 -4.09 15.30
CA ARG A 53 14.35 -2.73 14.88
C ARG A 53 15.11 -2.27 13.65
N LEU A 54 14.43 -1.47 12.82
CA LEU A 54 14.93 -0.95 11.56
C LEU A 54 14.26 0.39 11.21
N LEU A 55 14.84 1.13 10.27
CA LEU A 55 14.14 2.24 9.61
C LEU A 55 13.19 1.65 8.56
N ARG A 56 11.90 2.03 8.61
CA ARG A 56 10.86 1.46 7.76
C ARG A 56 11.21 1.52 6.27
N THR A 57 10.98 0.41 5.56
CA THR A 57 11.20 0.32 4.10
C THR A 57 9.99 0.73 3.27
N HIS A 58 8.82 0.81 3.91
CA HIS A 58 7.53 1.21 3.34
C HIS A 58 6.56 1.59 4.47
N THR A 59 5.53 2.38 4.16
CA THR A 59 4.52 2.79 5.14
C THR A 59 3.60 1.64 5.60
N SER A 60 3.50 0.55 4.82
CA SER A 60 2.77 -0.69 5.20
C SER A 60 3.24 -1.34 6.49
N CYS A 61 4.42 -0.99 7.00
CA CYS A 61 4.85 -1.46 8.32
C CYS A 61 3.94 -0.99 9.47
N HIS A 62 3.12 0.04 9.24
CA HIS A 62 2.13 0.53 10.21
C HIS A 62 0.74 -0.07 10.00
N GLN A 63 0.52 -0.86 8.95
CA GLN A 63 -0.80 -1.36 8.55
C GLN A 63 -1.48 -2.14 9.67
N THR A 64 -0.78 -3.14 10.26
CA THR A 64 -1.34 -3.95 11.35
C THR A 64 -1.64 -3.12 12.61
N GLU A 65 -0.76 -2.19 12.96
CA GLU A 65 -0.96 -1.27 14.10
C GLU A 65 -2.23 -0.41 13.89
N LEU A 66 -2.39 0.17 12.69
CA LEU A 66 -3.52 1.02 12.36
C LEU A 66 -4.83 0.22 12.32
N LEU A 67 -4.83 -0.98 11.73
CA LEU A 67 -5.99 -1.88 11.70
C LEU A 67 -6.42 -2.30 13.12
N THR A 68 -5.47 -2.73 13.94
CA THR A 68 -5.76 -3.17 15.32
C THR A 68 -6.16 -2.01 16.24
N SER A 69 -5.81 -0.76 15.90
CA SER A 69 -6.33 0.43 16.58
C SER A 69 -7.80 0.75 16.23
N GLY A 70 -8.41 0.00 15.31
CA GLY A 70 -9.80 0.12 14.89
C GLY A 70 -10.01 0.94 13.62
N LEU A 71 -8.95 1.40 12.95
CA LEU A 71 -9.08 2.07 11.66
C LEU A 71 -9.38 1.06 10.56
N LYS A 72 -10.42 1.33 9.77
CA LYS A 72 -10.80 0.52 8.61
C LYS A 72 -10.48 1.20 7.28
N LYS A 73 -10.24 2.50 7.30
CA LYS A 73 -9.96 3.33 6.12
C LYS A 73 -8.94 4.38 6.49
N PHE A 74 -7.75 4.31 5.92
CA PHE A 74 -6.69 5.24 6.27
C PHE A 74 -5.72 5.47 5.12
N LEU A 75 -5.06 6.63 5.17
CA LEU A 75 -3.88 6.95 4.39
C LEU A 75 -2.71 7.10 5.36
N CYS A 76 -1.61 6.40 5.10
CA CYS A 76 -0.38 6.51 5.87
C CYS A 76 0.74 7.05 4.98
N THR A 77 1.19 8.27 5.29
CA THR A 77 2.25 8.97 4.57
C THR A 77 3.49 9.07 5.45
N GLY A 78 4.67 8.90 4.87
CA GLY A 78 5.91 9.09 5.60
C GLY A 78 7.15 8.89 4.74
N ASP A 79 8.27 9.34 5.25
CA ASP A 79 9.60 8.98 4.78
C ASP A 79 9.87 7.47 4.96
N VAL A 80 10.48 6.87 3.96
CA VAL A 80 10.87 5.46 3.93
C VAL A 80 12.32 5.33 3.49
N TYR A 81 12.98 4.27 3.93
CA TYR A 81 14.43 4.14 3.88
C TYR A 81 14.84 2.83 3.25
N ARG A 82 15.66 2.89 2.20
CA ARG A 82 16.19 1.72 1.49
C ARG A 82 17.66 1.94 1.15
N ARG A 83 18.46 0.89 1.21
CA ARG A 83 19.87 0.93 0.82
C ARG A 83 19.99 0.72 -0.70
N ASP A 84 19.31 1.57 -1.46
CA ASP A 84 19.37 1.52 -2.91
C ASP A 84 20.67 2.17 -3.40
N GLU A 85 21.15 1.74 -4.57
CA GLU A 85 22.24 2.44 -5.25
C GLU A 85 21.76 3.86 -5.59
N ILE A 86 22.56 4.88 -5.23
CA ILE A 86 22.17 6.27 -5.48
C ILE A 86 22.38 6.56 -6.96
N ASP A 87 21.28 6.83 -7.67
CA ASP A 87 21.29 7.23 -9.07
C ASP A 87 20.24 8.33 -9.35
N ALA A 88 19.98 8.63 -10.62
CA ALA A 88 19.03 9.68 -11.02
C ALA A 88 17.56 9.38 -10.64
N SER A 89 17.24 8.12 -10.36
CA SER A 89 15.91 7.59 -10.04
C SER A 89 15.79 7.01 -8.63
N HIS A 90 16.91 6.72 -7.97
CA HIS A 90 16.95 6.05 -6.67
C HIS A 90 17.66 6.92 -5.65
N TYR A 91 16.97 7.18 -4.53
CA TYR A 91 17.54 7.86 -3.38
C TYR A 91 17.25 7.08 -2.09
N PRO A 92 18.19 6.96 -1.14
CA PRO A 92 18.03 6.08 0.02
C PRO A 92 16.92 6.47 1.01
N ALA A 93 16.37 7.68 0.88
CA ALA A 93 15.29 8.21 1.70
C ALA A 93 14.31 9.00 0.82
N PHE A 94 13.07 8.58 0.75
CA PHE A 94 12.02 9.21 -0.07
C PHE A 94 10.68 9.05 0.64
N HIS A 95 9.61 9.66 0.16
CA HIS A 95 8.30 9.60 0.79
C HIS A 95 7.40 8.60 0.09
N GLN A 96 6.70 7.79 0.89
CA GLN A 96 5.68 6.87 0.43
C GLN A 96 4.34 7.25 1.05
N MET A 97 3.27 7.06 0.28
CA MET A 97 1.91 7.00 0.81
C MET A 97 1.36 5.59 0.60
N GLU A 98 0.74 5.05 1.64
CA GLU A 98 -0.11 3.87 1.57
C GLU A 98 -1.56 4.29 1.79
N GLY A 99 -2.49 3.64 1.10
CA GLY A 99 -3.91 3.69 1.44
C GLY A 99 -4.47 2.31 1.64
N VAL A 100 -5.34 2.18 2.64
CA VAL A 100 -6.05 0.95 3.00
C VAL A 100 -7.53 1.25 3.15
N LYS A 101 -8.38 0.38 2.60
CA LYS A 101 -9.83 0.44 2.76
C LYS A 101 -10.39 -0.96 2.95
N LEU A 102 -11.02 -1.18 4.10
CA LEU A 102 -11.82 -2.36 4.35
C LEU A 102 -13.28 -2.11 3.96
N ILE A 103 -13.89 -3.17 3.44
CA ILE A 103 -15.28 -3.23 3.01
C ILE A 103 -16.05 -4.06 4.05
N ASP A 104 -17.15 -3.50 4.56
CA ASP A 104 -18.00 -4.23 5.48
C ASP A 104 -18.72 -5.37 4.76
N ARG A 105 -19.01 -6.44 5.50
CA ARG A 105 -19.73 -7.59 4.96
C ARG A 105 -21.15 -7.20 4.51
N CYS A 106 -21.43 -7.41 3.24
CA CYS A 106 -22.75 -7.27 2.65
C CYS A 106 -23.57 -8.51 3.02
N THR A 107 -24.75 -8.31 3.59
CA THR A 107 -25.67 -9.39 3.91
C THR A 107 -26.09 -10.11 2.63
N GLY A 108 -25.77 -11.40 2.51
CA GLY A 108 -26.17 -12.25 1.37
C GLY A 108 -25.03 -12.73 0.48
N MET A 109 -23.81 -12.21 0.65
CA MET A 109 -22.62 -12.70 -0.05
C MET A 109 -21.93 -13.79 0.76
N SER A 110 -21.72 -14.95 0.15
CA SER A 110 -21.10 -16.12 0.78
C SER A 110 -19.86 -16.63 0.05
N ASP A 111 -19.62 -16.19 -1.18
CA ASP A 111 -18.49 -16.63 -1.97
C ASP A 111 -17.30 -15.66 -1.85
N ARG A 112 -16.10 -16.23 -1.66
CA ARG A 112 -14.85 -15.48 -1.57
C ARG A 112 -14.52 -14.81 -2.91
N GLY A 113 -14.89 -15.43 -4.04
CA GLY A 113 -14.69 -14.86 -5.37
C GLY A 113 -15.40 -13.53 -5.55
N GLU A 114 -16.68 -13.46 -5.16
CA GLU A 114 -17.48 -12.23 -5.24
C GLU A 114 -16.86 -11.07 -4.44
N TRP A 115 -16.26 -11.35 -3.28
CA TRP A 115 -15.58 -10.34 -2.46
C TRP A 115 -14.31 -9.78 -3.12
N VAL A 116 -13.52 -10.66 -3.74
CA VAL A 116 -12.33 -10.26 -4.48
C VAL A 116 -12.70 -9.36 -5.65
N ASP A 117 -13.75 -9.71 -6.40
CA ASP A 117 -14.22 -8.91 -7.53
C ASP A 117 -14.70 -7.52 -7.11
N ILE A 118 -15.46 -7.42 -6.00
CA ILE A 118 -15.86 -6.12 -5.43
C ILE A 118 -14.63 -5.31 -5.00
N CYS A 119 -13.69 -5.92 -4.28
CA CYS A 119 -12.49 -5.22 -3.83
C CYS A 119 -11.68 -4.69 -5.01
N ILE A 120 -11.50 -5.49 -6.07
CA ILE A 120 -10.77 -5.07 -7.26
C ILE A 120 -11.52 -3.97 -8.00
N GLN A 121 -12.84 -4.07 -8.19
CA GLN A 121 -13.58 -3.03 -8.88
C GLN A 121 -13.49 -1.69 -8.13
N GLU A 122 -13.71 -1.70 -6.82
CA GLU A 122 -13.64 -0.48 -6.00
C GLU A 122 -12.21 0.10 -5.95
N LEU A 123 -11.19 -0.76 -5.84
CA LEU A 123 -9.78 -0.37 -5.92
C LEU A 123 -9.48 0.32 -7.25
N LYS A 124 -9.90 -0.26 -8.38
CA LYS A 124 -9.66 0.31 -9.70
C LYS A 124 -10.37 1.66 -9.86
N ASP A 125 -11.63 1.76 -9.45
CA ASP A 125 -12.40 3.01 -9.53
C ASP A 125 -11.77 4.13 -8.69
N ASP A 126 -11.36 3.82 -7.46
CA ASP A 126 -10.74 4.79 -6.55
C ASP A 126 -9.36 5.23 -7.07
N LEU A 127 -8.54 4.31 -7.60
CA LEU A 127 -7.19 4.62 -8.09
C LEU A 127 -7.18 5.33 -9.45
N GLU A 128 -8.03 4.94 -10.40
CA GLU A 128 -8.13 5.66 -11.68
C GLU A 128 -8.63 7.09 -11.47
N GLY A 129 -9.60 7.27 -10.56
CA GLY A 129 -10.08 8.60 -10.18
C GLY A 129 -9.01 9.42 -9.46
N MET A 130 -8.20 8.80 -8.61
CA MET A 130 -7.06 9.45 -7.94
C MET A 130 -6.04 9.93 -8.98
N VAL A 131 -5.65 9.07 -9.92
CA VAL A 131 -4.74 9.41 -11.01
C VAL A 131 -5.29 10.57 -11.86
N ASP A 132 -6.57 10.51 -12.24
CA ASP A 132 -7.22 11.59 -12.97
C ASP A 132 -7.21 12.92 -12.20
N HIS A 133 -7.35 12.87 -10.88
CA HIS A 133 -7.32 14.06 -10.02
C HIS A 133 -5.90 14.65 -9.90
N VAL A 134 -4.87 13.81 -9.90
CA VAL A 134 -3.47 14.24 -9.75
C VAL A 134 -2.89 14.75 -11.07
N PHE A 135 -3.07 13.99 -12.15
CA PHE A 135 -2.44 14.19 -13.46
C PHE A 135 -3.37 14.75 -14.54
N GLY A 136 -4.67 14.80 -14.30
CA GLY A 136 -5.66 15.02 -15.34
C GLY A 136 -5.95 13.73 -16.12
N LYS A 137 -6.72 13.85 -17.21
CA LYS A 137 -7.08 12.70 -18.05
C LYS A 137 -5.85 12.16 -18.78
N VAL A 138 -5.36 11.01 -18.32
CA VAL A 138 -4.24 10.26 -18.91
C VAL A 138 -4.66 8.84 -19.24
N GLU A 139 -4.01 8.24 -20.26
CA GLU A 139 -4.17 6.83 -20.57
C GLU A 139 -3.55 5.97 -19.46
N LYS A 140 -4.23 4.89 -19.09
CA LYS A 140 -3.90 4.03 -17.96
C LYS A 140 -3.89 2.58 -18.40
N ARG A 141 -3.06 1.75 -17.77
CA ARG A 141 -3.15 0.29 -17.88
C ARG A 141 -2.88 -0.38 -16.54
N TRP A 142 -3.52 -1.53 -16.37
CA TRP A 142 -3.33 -2.41 -15.23
C TRP A 142 -2.34 -3.51 -15.62
N VAL A 143 -1.33 -3.74 -14.79
CA VAL A 143 -0.32 -4.78 -14.97
C VAL A 143 -0.43 -5.77 -13.81
N GLU A 144 -0.41 -7.07 -14.09
CA GLU A 144 -0.34 -8.09 -13.04
C GLU A 144 1.02 -8.02 -12.34
N ALA A 145 1.00 -8.01 -11.01
CA ALA A 145 2.19 -7.92 -10.19
C ALA A 145 2.15 -8.99 -9.08
N TYR A 146 3.18 -9.00 -8.23
CA TYR A 146 3.21 -9.85 -7.04
C TYR A 146 3.68 -9.05 -5.83
N PHE A 147 2.83 -8.97 -4.81
CA PHE A 147 3.21 -8.48 -3.49
C PHE A 147 2.80 -9.53 -2.43
N PRO A 148 3.67 -9.89 -1.47
CA PRO A 148 3.35 -10.93 -0.49
C PRO A 148 2.08 -10.68 0.35
N PHE A 149 1.69 -9.42 0.49
CA PHE A 149 0.57 -8.96 1.31
C PHE A 149 -0.74 -8.72 0.54
N THR A 150 -0.76 -8.91 -0.79
CA THR A 150 -1.99 -8.80 -1.60
C THR A 150 -2.15 -9.95 -2.60
N GLU A 151 -3.40 -10.34 -2.87
CA GLU A 151 -3.77 -11.32 -3.89
C GLU A 151 -5.24 -11.15 -4.30
N PRO A 152 -5.55 -10.80 -5.56
CA PRO A 152 -4.61 -10.49 -6.65
C PRO A 152 -3.85 -9.18 -6.41
N SER A 153 -2.63 -9.13 -6.96
CA SER A 153 -1.71 -7.98 -6.92
C SER A 153 -1.62 -7.31 -8.30
N LEU A 154 -1.65 -5.97 -8.34
CA LEU A 154 -1.69 -5.17 -9.55
C LEU A 154 -0.80 -3.93 -9.43
N GLU A 155 -0.26 -3.48 -10.55
CA GLU A 155 0.32 -2.15 -10.71
C GLU A 155 -0.57 -1.31 -11.64
N LEU A 156 -0.61 0.00 -11.37
CA LEU A 156 -1.26 0.98 -12.26
C LEU A 156 -0.17 1.82 -12.93
N GLU A 157 -0.14 1.79 -14.25
CA GLU A 157 0.76 2.60 -15.05
C GLU A 157 -0.01 3.65 -15.86
N ILE A 158 0.64 4.77 -16.14
CA ILE A 158 0.13 5.84 -17.00
C ILE A 158 1.04 6.05 -18.21
N LEU A 159 0.45 6.43 -19.35
CA LEU A 159 1.24 6.85 -20.50
C LEU A 159 1.68 8.31 -20.30
N PHE A 160 2.98 8.52 -20.13
CA PHE A 160 3.57 9.83 -19.92
C PHE A 160 4.74 10.03 -20.88
N GLU A 161 4.71 11.11 -21.66
CA GLU A 161 5.74 11.44 -22.67
C GLU A 161 6.06 10.31 -23.67
N GLY A 162 5.08 9.45 -23.96
CA GLY A 162 5.21 8.33 -24.90
C GLY A 162 5.73 7.03 -24.28
N GLU A 163 6.06 7.03 -22.98
CA GLU A 163 6.51 5.87 -22.22
C GLU A 163 5.50 5.50 -21.15
N TRP A 164 5.42 4.20 -20.82
CA TRP A 164 4.59 3.74 -19.71
C TRP A 164 5.34 3.90 -18.40
N LEU A 165 4.75 4.66 -17.48
CA LEU A 165 5.29 4.93 -16.16
C LEU A 165 4.39 4.28 -15.10
N GLU A 166 4.94 3.33 -14.36
CA GLU A 166 4.32 2.79 -13.16
C GLU A 166 4.12 3.89 -12.11
N VAL A 167 2.91 3.99 -11.56
CA VAL A 167 2.52 5.01 -10.58
C VAL A 167 2.50 4.44 -9.18
N LEU A 168 2.00 3.21 -9.05
CA LEU A 168 1.72 2.57 -7.76
C LEU A 168 1.59 1.06 -7.91
N GLY A 169 1.84 0.36 -6.79
CA GLY A 169 1.45 -1.04 -6.58
C GLY A 169 0.23 -1.12 -5.66
N CYS A 170 -0.62 -2.13 -5.86
CA CYS A 170 -1.86 -2.30 -5.13
C CYS A 170 -2.40 -3.73 -5.19
N GLY A 171 -3.48 -4.01 -4.46
CA GLY A 171 -4.19 -5.27 -4.59
C GLY A 171 -5.21 -5.51 -3.49
N VAL A 172 -5.88 -6.66 -3.57
CA VAL A 172 -6.77 -7.15 -2.50
C VAL A 172 -5.90 -7.69 -1.38
N MET A 173 -6.13 -7.25 -0.14
CA MET A 173 -5.32 -7.67 1.00
C MET A 173 -5.42 -9.17 1.23
N GLN A 174 -4.29 -9.80 1.58
CA GLN A 174 -4.28 -11.20 1.99
C GLN A 174 -5.16 -11.40 3.23
N GLN A 175 -6.10 -12.35 3.18
CA GLN A 175 -7.05 -12.60 4.27
C GLN A 175 -6.35 -12.90 5.60
N ARG A 176 -5.20 -13.58 5.53
CA ARG A 176 -4.36 -13.91 6.69
C ARG A 176 -3.96 -12.66 7.49
N ILE A 177 -3.67 -11.53 6.83
CA ILE A 177 -3.32 -10.27 7.51
C ILE A 177 -4.51 -9.71 8.29
N LEU A 178 -5.71 -9.80 7.70
CA LEU A 178 -6.95 -9.38 8.36
C LEU A 178 -7.30 -10.31 9.54
N GLU A 179 -7.17 -11.62 9.37
CA GLU A 179 -7.35 -12.62 10.43
C GLU A 179 -6.41 -12.36 11.61
N ASP A 180 -5.11 -12.18 11.34
CA ASP A 180 -4.09 -11.89 12.35
C ASP A 180 -4.33 -10.52 13.04
N SER A 181 -5.09 -9.62 12.40
CA SER A 181 -5.52 -8.33 12.96
C SER A 181 -6.89 -8.37 13.65
N GLY A 182 -7.52 -9.55 13.79
CA GLY A 182 -8.84 -9.71 14.42
C GLY A 182 -10.02 -9.27 13.53
N LEU A 183 -9.80 -9.15 12.22
CA LEU A 183 -10.73 -8.64 11.21
C LEU A 183 -11.06 -9.71 10.15
N GLY A 184 -11.02 -10.99 10.51
CA GLY A 184 -11.17 -12.11 9.58
C GLY A 184 -12.51 -12.20 8.82
N ASP A 185 -13.55 -11.46 9.26
CA ASP A 185 -14.84 -11.34 8.56
C ASP A 185 -14.87 -10.16 7.56
N MET A 186 -13.80 -9.37 7.47
CA MET A 186 -13.68 -8.23 6.58
C MET A 186 -12.88 -8.63 5.33
N HIS A 187 -13.07 -7.86 4.27
CA HIS A 187 -12.22 -7.86 3.09
C HIS A 187 -11.79 -6.42 2.80
N GLY A 188 -10.74 -6.24 1.99
CA GLY A 188 -10.28 -4.90 1.68
C GLY A 188 -9.15 -4.90 0.68
N TRP A 189 -8.79 -3.70 0.28
CA TRP A 189 -7.70 -3.46 -0.64
C TRP A 189 -6.72 -2.46 -0.06
N ALA A 190 -5.51 -2.49 -0.59
CA ALA A 190 -4.44 -1.56 -0.26
C ALA A 190 -3.71 -1.09 -1.52
N PHE A 191 -3.10 0.08 -1.45
CA PHE A 191 -2.17 0.60 -2.46
C PHE A 191 -0.98 1.30 -1.80
N GLY A 192 0.13 1.40 -2.52
CA GLY A 192 1.31 2.15 -2.12
C GLY A 192 1.94 2.86 -3.31
N LEU A 193 2.39 4.11 -3.10
CA LEU A 193 3.07 4.92 -4.12
C LEU A 193 4.20 5.76 -3.53
N GLY A 194 5.27 5.93 -4.30
CA GLY A 194 6.32 6.91 -3.99
C GLY A 194 5.89 8.31 -4.41
N LEU A 195 6.01 9.30 -3.53
CA LEU A 195 5.54 10.66 -3.79
C LEU A 195 6.48 11.44 -4.72
N GLU A 196 7.79 11.26 -4.59
CA GLU A 196 8.79 11.92 -5.43
C GLU A 196 8.67 11.54 -6.91
N ARG A 197 8.23 10.31 -7.21
CA ARG A 197 7.99 9.85 -8.58
C ARG A 197 6.86 10.63 -9.26
N LEU A 198 5.95 11.21 -8.47
CA LEU A 198 4.75 11.91 -8.94
C LEU A 198 4.86 13.44 -8.83
N ALA A 199 5.98 13.96 -8.33
CA ALA A 199 6.18 15.37 -7.98
C ALA A 199 6.56 16.24 -9.19
#